data_AF-A3V7N8-F1
#
_entry.id   AF-A3V7N8-F1
#
_cell.length_a   1.000
_cell.length_b   1.000
_cell.length_c   1.000
_cell.angle_alpha   90.00
_cell.angle_beta   90.00
_cell.angle_gamma   90.00
#
_symmetry.space_group_name_H-M   'P 1'
#
loop_
_entity.id
_entity.type
_entity.pdbx_description
1 polymer ?
#
loop_
_entity_poly.entity_id
_entity_poly.type
_entity_poly.pdbx_seq_one_letter_code
_entity_poly.pdbx_strand_id
1 'polypeptide(L)'
;MSASPALIHTPAAPTPDGPHALRVAGRKARLSGVTTGDAMQDLLSALPKALGRRLRFHEPKAAEKSFDEIWLENLFDAVRQGDEARYRFALLSRMSREKASALHFLVCKAAHLTQPGG
;
A
#
# COMPACT_ATOMS: atom_id res chain seq x y z
N MET A 1 -47.10 -1.81 28.17
CA MET A 1 -45.94 -2.68 27.88
C MET A 1 -45.74 -2.65 26.36
N SER A 2 -44.79 -1.85 25.86
CA SER A 2 -44.47 -1.79 24.42
C SER A 2 -43.00 -2.15 24.25
N ALA A 3 -42.73 -3.23 23.53
CA ALA A 3 -41.38 -3.69 23.19
C ALA A 3 -40.90 -2.96 21.92
N SER A 4 -39.79 -2.24 22.03
CA SER A 4 -39.07 -1.66 20.89
C SER A 4 -38.31 -2.76 20.15
N PRO A 5 -38.31 -2.80 18.80
CA PRO A 5 -37.49 -3.74 18.06
C PRO A 5 -36.02 -3.30 18.15
N ALA A 6 -35.18 -4.18 18.66
CA ALA A 6 -33.73 -4.01 18.69
C ALA A 6 -33.19 -3.90 17.25
N LEU A 7 -32.65 -2.73 16.90
CA LEU A 7 -31.85 -2.54 15.71
C LEU A 7 -30.64 -3.48 15.79
N ILE A 8 -30.67 -4.55 14.98
CA ILE A 8 -29.52 -5.41 14.75
C ILE A 8 -28.48 -4.53 14.06
N HIS A 9 -27.49 -4.09 14.83
CA HIS A 9 -26.34 -3.37 14.32
C HIS A 9 -25.52 -4.37 13.48
N THR A 10 -25.78 -4.43 12.17
CA THR A 10 -24.91 -5.13 11.23
C THR A 10 -23.51 -4.53 11.38
N PRO A 11 -22.48 -5.29 11.80
CA PRO A 11 -21.14 -4.74 11.83
C PRO A 11 -20.77 -4.39 10.39
N ALA A 12 -20.50 -3.11 10.14
CA ALA A 12 -19.89 -2.66 8.91
C ALA A 12 -18.67 -3.55 8.65
N ALA A 13 -18.58 -4.12 7.45
CA ALA A 13 -17.44 -4.92 7.06
C ALA A 13 -16.15 -4.16 7.45
N PRO A 14 -15.16 -4.81 8.08
CA PRO A 14 -13.96 -4.13 8.50
C PRO A 14 -13.35 -3.48 7.27
N THR A 15 -13.36 -2.15 7.24
CA THR A 15 -12.64 -1.37 6.25
C THR A 15 -11.21 -1.87 6.34
N PRO A 16 -10.64 -2.42 5.26
CA PRO A 16 -9.33 -3.04 5.36
C PRO A 16 -8.33 -1.98 5.80
N ASP A 17 -7.77 -2.17 7.00
CA ASP A 17 -6.69 -1.32 7.51
C ASP A 17 -5.61 -1.20 6.43
N GLY A 18 -4.91 -0.07 6.36
CA GLY A 18 -3.89 0.20 5.34
C GLY A 18 -2.96 -1.00 4.99
N PRO A 19 -2.48 -1.79 5.97
CA PRO A 19 -1.69 -3.01 5.71
C PRO A 19 -2.46 -4.11 4.97
N HIS A 20 -3.74 -4.31 5.28
CA HIS A 20 -4.58 -5.30 4.59
C HIS A 20 -4.84 -4.90 3.14
N ALA A 21 -5.13 -3.62 2.89
CA ALA A 21 -5.29 -3.09 1.53
C ALA A 21 -4.01 -3.27 0.69
N LEU A 22 -2.84 -3.01 1.28
CA LEU A 22 -1.54 -3.22 0.63
C LEU A 22 -1.31 -4.68 0.25
N ARG A 23 -1.59 -5.61 1.16
CA ARG A 23 -1.43 -7.06 0.92
C ARG A 23 -2.39 -7.58 -0.17
N VAL A 24 -3.64 -7.12 -0.18
CA VAL A 24 -4.62 -7.47 -1.22
C VAL A 24 -4.17 -6.94 -2.59
N ALA A 25 -3.75 -5.67 -2.67
CA ALA A 25 -3.24 -5.08 -3.90
C ALA A 25 -1.97 -5.79 -4.40
N GLY A 26 -1.05 -6.14 -3.49
CA GLY A 26 0.18 -6.87 -3.82
C GLY A 26 -0.09 -8.26 -4.38
N ARG A 27 -1.06 -8.99 -3.79
CA ARG A 27 -1.51 -10.27 -4.30
C ARG A 27 -2.11 -10.14 -5.69
N LYS A 28 -2.99 -9.15 -5.91
CA LYS A 28 -3.61 -8.89 -7.21
C LYS A 28 -2.58 -8.55 -8.27
N ALA A 29 -1.64 -7.64 -7.99
CA ALA A 29 -0.56 -7.28 -8.91
C ALA A 29 0.32 -8.49 -9.29
N ARG A 30 0.62 -9.37 -8.32
CA ARG A 30 1.35 -10.62 -8.56
C ARG A 30 0.60 -11.58 -9.50
N LEU A 31 -0.72 -11.62 -9.41
CA LEU A 31 -1.58 -12.54 -10.17
C LEU A 31 -1.97 -12.00 -11.55
N SER A 32 -2.19 -10.69 -11.68
CA SER A 32 -2.73 -10.10 -12.91
C SER A 32 -1.65 -9.58 -13.86
N GLY A 33 -0.53 -9.04 -13.37
CA GLY A 33 0.49 -8.38 -14.19
C GLY A 33 0.00 -7.17 -15.01
N VAL A 34 -1.28 -6.79 -14.88
CA VAL A 34 -1.97 -5.77 -15.67
C VAL A 34 -2.17 -4.52 -14.82
N THR A 35 -1.70 -3.38 -15.32
CA THR A 35 -1.99 -2.04 -14.80
C THR A 35 -3.47 -1.72 -15.04
N THR A 36 -4.21 -1.43 -13.98
CA THR A 36 -5.70 -1.31 -14.04
C THR A 36 -6.18 0.14 -13.81
N GLY A 37 -5.25 1.11 -13.72
CA GLY A 37 -5.55 2.51 -13.41
C GLY A 37 -5.65 2.81 -11.90
N ASP A 38 -5.62 1.78 -11.07
CA ASP A 38 -5.45 1.90 -9.62
C ASP A 38 -3.98 2.18 -9.29
N ALA A 39 -3.69 3.32 -8.65
CA ALA A 39 -2.31 3.75 -8.47
C ALA A 39 -1.50 2.81 -7.57
N MET A 40 -2.16 2.14 -6.61
CA MET A 40 -1.50 1.15 -5.77
C MET A 40 -1.08 -0.07 -6.59
N GLN A 41 -1.99 -0.60 -7.41
CA GLN A 41 -1.70 -1.73 -8.30
C GLN A 41 -0.64 -1.39 -9.35
N ASP A 42 -0.67 -0.19 -9.92
CA ASP A 42 0.31 0.27 -10.90
C ASP A 42 1.71 0.40 -10.27
N LEU A 43 1.79 0.97 -9.06
CA LEU A 43 3.02 1.03 -8.28
C LEU A 43 3.57 -0.37 -7.98
N LEU A 44 2.73 -1.28 -7.48
CA LEU A 44 3.14 -2.65 -7.12
C LEU A 44 3.56 -3.48 -8.34
N SER A 45 3.06 -3.13 -9.53
CA SER A 45 3.47 -3.74 -10.80
C SER A 45 4.80 -3.17 -11.33
N ALA A 46 5.09 -1.88 -11.08
CA ALA A 46 6.31 -1.22 -11.52
C ALA A 46 7.52 -1.49 -10.59
N LEU A 47 7.27 -1.64 -9.28
CA LEU A 47 8.31 -1.82 -8.27
C LEU A 47 9.26 -3.00 -8.51
N PRO A 48 8.81 -4.20 -8.92
CA PRO A 48 9.71 -5.31 -9.17
C PRO A 48 10.76 -5.02 -10.25
N LYS A 49 10.38 -4.25 -11.28
CA LYS A 49 11.29 -3.84 -12.36
C LYS A 49 12.33 -2.84 -11.86
N ALA A 50 11.92 -1.88 -11.04
CA ALA A 50 12.84 -0.92 -10.42
C ALA A 50 13.82 -1.61 -9.45
N LEU A 51 13.30 -2.49 -8.60
CA LEU A 51 14.09 -3.21 -7.59
C LEU A 51 14.96 -4.34 -8.19
N GLY A 52 14.68 -4.78 -9.42
CA GLY A 52 15.35 -5.93 -10.04
C GLY A 52 15.02 -7.27 -9.36
N ARG A 53 14.01 -7.30 -8.49
CA ARG A 53 13.57 -8.48 -7.73
C ARG A 53 12.07 -8.43 -7.46
N ARG A 54 11.46 -9.57 -7.18
CA ARG A 54 10.06 -9.62 -6.73
C ARG A 54 9.92 -9.07 -5.31
N LEU A 55 8.86 -8.30 -5.07
CA LEU A 55 8.43 -7.91 -3.74
C LEU A 55 7.95 -9.14 -2.97
N ARG A 56 8.36 -9.27 -1.72
CA ARG A 56 7.82 -10.27 -0.80
C ARG A 56 6.67 -9.66 -0.03
N PHE A 57 5.53 -10.35 0.00
CA PHE A 57 4.40 -10.00 0.86
C PHE A 57 4.00 -11.26 1.62
N HIS A 58 3.81 -11.14 2.92
CA HIS A 58 3.18 -12.20 3.70
C HIS A 58 1.67 -12.22 3.49
N GLU A 59 1.04 -13.31 3.93
CA GLU A 59 -0.41 -13.44 3.81
C GLU A 59 -1.15 -12.33 4.58
N PRO A 60 -2.34 -11.90 4.12
CA PRO A 60 -3.14 -10.87 4.79
C PRO A 60 -3.29 -11.06 6.30
N LYS A 61 -3.40 -12.31 6.76
CA LYS A 61 -3.57 -12.68 8.17
C LYS A 61 -2.27 -13.01 8.91
N ALA A 62 -1.12 -12.91 8.26
CA ALA A 62 0.17 -13.16 8.90
C ALA A 62 0.47 -12.04 9.91
N ALA A 63 0.86 -12.43 11.13
CA ALA A 63 1.22 -11.50 12.19
C ALA A 63 2.48 -10.70 11.85
N GLU A 64 3.42 -11.32 11.14
CA GLU A 64 4.69 -10.71 10.75
C GLU A 64 4.61 -10.02 9.39
N LYS A 65 5.32 -8.89 9.26
CA LYS A 65 5.51 -8.17 8.01
C LYS A 65 6.86 -8.53 7.41
N SER A 66 6.91 -8.67 6.10
CA SER A 66 8.19 -8.76 5.40
C SER A 66 8.93 -7.42 5.40
N PHE A 67 10.22 -7.46 5.10
CA PHE A 67 11.02 -6.25 4.96
C PHE A 67 10.54 -5.31 3.83
N ASP A 68 9.89 -5.85 2.79
CA ASP A 68 9.30 -5.04 1.71
C ASP A 68 8.00 -4.36 2.16
N GLU A 69 7.19 -5.02 2.99
CA GLU A 69 5.99 -4.42 3.60
C GLU A 69 6.36 -3.27 4.55
N ILE A 70 7.29 -3.49 5.47
CA ILE A 70 7.74 -2.46 6.42
C ILE A 70 8.31 -1.25 5.66
N TRP A 71 9.07 -1.50 4.60
CA TRP A 71 9.61 -0.44 3.76
C TRP A 71 8.53 0.34 3.02
N LEU A 72 7.54 -0.32 2.44
CA LEU A 72 6.42 0.34 1.75
C LEU A 72 5.58 1.18 2.73
N GLU A 73 5.29 0.64 3.91
CA GLU A 73 4.60 1.39 4.96
C GLU A 73 5.38 2.63 5.37
N ASN A 74 6.69 2.49 5.60
CA ASN A 74 7.58 3.60 5.92
C ASN A 74 7.62 4.65 4.80
N LEU A 75 7.64 4.20 3.55
CA LEU A 75 7.66 5.07 2.38
C LEU A 75 6.35 5.87 2.26
N PHE A 76 5.20 5.22 2.42
CA PHE A 76 3.90 5.90 2.36
C PHE A 76 3.67 6.82 3.55
N ASP A 77 4.08 6.41 4.75
CA ASP A 77 4.01 7.25 5.94
C ASP A 77 4.87 8.51 5.80
N ALA A 78 6.08 8.41 5.27
CA ALA A 78 6.93 9.57 4.98
C ALA A 78 6.27 10.56 4.00
N VAL A 79 5.62 10.07 2.94
CA VAL A 79 4.86 10.92 2.01
C VAL A 79 3.72 11.64 2.73
N ARG A 80 2.94 10.93 3.54
CA ARG A 80 1.79 11.51 4.24
C ARG A 80 2.20 12.55 5.29
N GLN A 81 3.34 12.36 5.95
CA GLN A 81 3.88 13.30 6.91
C GLN A 81 4.63 14.47 6.26
N GLY A 82 4.82 14.46 4.93
CA GLY A 82 5.63 15.45 4.23
C GLY A 82 7.12 15.36 4.54
N ASP A 83 7.59 14.23 5.06
CA ASP A 83 8.99 14.01 5.41
C ASP A 83 9.80 13.62 4.16
N GLU A 84 10.27 14.65 3.45
CA GLU A 84 11.03 14.48 2.21
C GLU A 84 12.35 13.73 2.42
N ALA A 85 13.04 13.98 3.55
CA ALA A 85 14.33 13.37 3.83
C ALA A 85 14.19 11.85 4.01
N ARG A 86 13.20 11.42 4.82
CA ARG A 86 12.88 10.02 5.03
C ARG A 86 12.36 9.35 3.77
N TYR A 87 11.50 10.03 3.02
CA TYR A 87 11.01 9.56 1.73
C TYR A 87 12.15 9.30 0.74
N ARG A 88 13.04 10.29 0.57
CA ARG A 88 14.19 10.21 -0.32
C ARG A 88 15.15 9.10 0.12
N PHE A 89 15.44 9.02 1.41
CA PHE A 89 16.27 7.95 1.96
C PHE A 89 15.67 6.57 1.70
N ALA A 90 14.37 6.39 1.95
CA ALA A 90 13.69 5.11 1.73
C ALA A 90 13.78 4.66 0.27
N LEU A 91 13.61 5.54 -0.71
CA LEU A 91 13.78 5.19 -2.13
C LEU A 91 15.23 4.86 -2.47
N LEU A 92 16.16 5.76 -2.15
CA LEU A 92 17.57 5.62 -2.55
C LEU A 92 18.28 4.46 -1.84
N SER A 93 17.77 3.99 -0.70
CA SER A 93 18.28 2.80 -0.01
C SER A 93 18.15 1.51 -0.83
N ARG A 94 17.29 1.48 -1.85
CA ARG A 94 16.92 0.26 -2.60
C ARG A 94 16.96 0.38 -4.11
N MET A 95 17.09 1.59 -4.65
CA MET A 95 17.17 1.81 -6.09
C MET A 95 17.98 3.05 -6.43
N SER A 96 18.44 3.13 -7.68
CA SER A 96 19.13 4.32 -8.18
C SER A 96 18.19 5.54 -8.23
N ARG A 97 18.79 6.74 -8.26
CA ARG A 97 18.05 8.00 -8.37
C ARG A 97 17.13 8.04 -9.60
N GLU A 98 17.58 7.52 -10.73
CA GLU A 98 16.78 7.48 -11.96
C GLU A 98 15.50 6.65 -11.78
N LYS A 99 15.63 5.46 -11.18
CA LYS A 99 14.50 4.58 -10.88
C LYS A 99 13.56 5.19 -9.83
N ALA A 100 14.13 5.83 -8.82
CA ALA A 100 13.36 6.55 -7.80
C ALA A 100 12.53 7.69 -8.42
N SER A 101 13.14 8.48 -9.31
CA SER A 101 12.46 9.56 -10.02
C SER A 101 11.32 9.04 -10.90
N ALA A 102 11.53 7.93 -11.60
CA ALA A 102 10.50 7.31 -12.44
C ALA A 102 9.29 6.82 -11.64
N LEU A 103 9.50 6.42 -10.38
CA LEU A 103 8.43 5.94 -9.49
C LEU A 103 7.81 7.03 -8.62
N HIS A 104 8.43 8.21 -8.53
CA HIS A 104 8.03 9.28 -7.60
C HIS A 104 6.52 9.57 -7.64
N PHE A 105 6.01 9.87 -8.84
CA PHE A 105 4.61 10.20 -9.04
C PHE A 105 3.65 9.07 -8.65
N LEU A 106 4.00 7.82 -8.96
CA LEU A 106 3.18 6.65 -8.61
C LEU A 106 3.14 6.44 -7.08
N VAL A 107 4.28 6.62 -6.41
CA VAL A 107 4.35 6.50 -4.94
C VAL A 107 3.49 7.56 -4.27
N CYS A 108 3.61 8.82 -4.69
CA CYS A 108 2.81 9.92 -4.13
C CYS A 108 1.31 9.69 -4.36
N LYS A 109 0.93 9.28 -5.57
CA LYS A 109 -0.47 8.97 -5.91
C LYS A 109 -1.02 7.81 -5.06
N ALA A 110 -0.26 6.72 -4.90
CA ALA A 110 -0.67 5.56 -4.10
C ALA A 110 -0.77 5.87 -2.60
N ALA A 111 0.12 6.71 -2.06
CA ALA A 111 0.12 7.09 -0.65
C ALA A 111 -1.14 7.87 -0.26
N HIS A 112 -1.67 8.69 -1.17
CA HIS A 112 -2.87 9.49 -0.94
C HIS A 112 -4.18 8.73 -1.20
N LEU A 113 -4.19 7.71 -2.08
CA LEU A 113 -5.38 6.85 -2.31
C LEU A 113 -5.69 5.90 -1.15
N THR A 114 -4.70 5.61 -0.31
CA THR A 114 -4.84 4.70 0.84
C THR A 114 -5.38 5.39 2.10
N GLN A 115 -5.77 6.66 2.01
CA GLN A 115 -6.55 7.31 3.06
C GLN A 115 -8.04 7.00 2.86
N PRO A 116 -8.74 6.48 3.89
CA PRO A 116 -10.18 6.47 3.89
C PRO A 116 -10.66 7.92 4.05
N GLY A 117 -11.17 8.53 2.99
CA GLY A 117 -12.04 9.71 3.01
C GLY A 117 -11.46 11.01 3.59
N GLY A 118 -11.40 12.04 2.74
CA GLY A 118 -12.06 13.29 3.13
C GLY A 118 -13.56 13.14 2.91
#